data_AF-A0A943BU31-F1
#
_entry.id   AF-A0A943BU31-F1
#
_cell.length_a   1.000
_cell.length_b   1.000
_cell.length_c   1.000
_cell.angle_alpha   90.00
_cell.angle_beta   90.00
_cell.angle_gamma   90.00
#
_symmetry.space_group_name_H-M   'P 1'
#
loop_
_entity.id
_entity.type
_entity.pdbx_description
1 polymer ?
#
loop_
_entity_poly.entity_id
_entity_poly.type
_entity_poly.pdbx_seq_one_letter_code
_entity_poly.pdbx_strand_id
1 'polypeptide(L)'
;MKKCPFCNAEMPEEAHICLNCLNICEETQASAIISQGSKKRFAISKRTLSNIITAAICVFVVMPCMILPQLGSFANQGAQSAGNTNGEAGKGVGSIISRITTAVKETLGIDDDSAESPAGNSSADTPAADGYNNPTTANGENGPSIPGVPTTVPVTTKPASGGSSTTKPTEATTAVKSEDETIPKGKVEYDKWEYTENNGKLTITKYTGSAKTVVIPEVINGKTVRMIDKNTFLENNTMQYAVFQDFTTYHNLIVRYHSFYKCGNLKKIVFPKNADLGILDCFAAECYSLCDIEITNYQYKFIDGALIYYNTNYWQIYYYCEGYKSDTFTYPEYVQVPGTPNLFKYAKNLKNIYLSSEMTTFFQQYDTPYLESVYAKNNSQFKDIDGVLYKLNSSGKWEVYNYPNNHKAAEFDLPENSIFNPNILTNKYLKTIKIPASAEISEYTLKHICRGDIFPNLQTVYIENGSSYKSYIKSTFTGKVIVY
;
A
#
# COMPACT_ATOMS: atom_id res chain seq x y z
N MET A 1 -47.17 7.02 -0.81
CA MET A 1 -46.05 6.79 0.14
C MET A 1 -46.07 5.34 0.60
N LYS A 2 -44.90 4.72 0.82
CA LYS A 2 -44.77 3.37 1.39
C LYS A 2 -44.37 3.42 2.87
N LYS A 3 -44.58 2.33 3.61
CA LYS A 3 -44.10 2.21 5.00
C LYS A 3 -42.85 1.36 5.07
N CYS A 4 -41.89 1.77 5.92
CA CYS A 4 -40.68 1.01 6.17
C CYS A 4 -41.00 -0.37 6.78
N PRO A 5 -40.55 -1.50 6.21
CA PRO A 5 -40.84 -2.83 6.76
C PRO A 5 -40.18 -3.08 8.13
N PHE A 6 -39.19 -2.26 8.54
CA PHE A 6 -38.45 -2.42 9.79
C PHE A 6 -38.95 -1.53 10.94
N CYS A 7 -39.55 -0.37 10.65
CA CYS A 7 -39.98 0.60 11.68
C CYS A 7 -41.36 1.24 11.43
N ASN A 8 -42.05 0.87 10.35
CA ASN A 8 -43.40 1.33 9.97
C ASN A 8 -43.56 2.85 9.73
N ALA A 9 -42.45 3.61 9.68
CA ALA A 9 -42.46 5.03 9.31
C ALA A 9 -42.79 5.22 7.82
N GLU A 10 -43.42 6.34 7.49
CA GLU A 10 -43.76 6.70 6.11
C GLU A 10 -42.52 7.14 5.33
N MET A 11 -42.50 6.79 4.05
CA MET A 11 -41.41 7.02 3.11
C MET A 11 -41.96 7.35 1.72
N PRO A 12 -41.23 8.14 0.91
CA PRO A 12 -41.48 8.20 -0.53
C PRO A 12 -41.46 6.81 -1.16
N GLU A 13 -42.29 6.58 -2.20
CA GLU A 13 -42.38 5.26 -2.86
C GLU A 13 -41.04 4.84 -3.49
N GLU A 14 -40.29 5.79 -4.03
CA GLU A 14 -38.96 5.63 -4.61
C GLU A 14 -37.84 5.48 -3.57
N ALA A 15 -38.11 5.69 -2.27
CA ALA A 15 -37.04 5.70 -1.27
C ALA A 15 -36.52 4.29 -0.97
N HIS A 16 -35.27 4.00 -1.35
CA HIS A 16 -34.61 2.71 -1.11
C HIS A 16 -33.99 2.59 0.29
N ILE A 17 -33.93 3.68 1.07
CA ILE A 17 -33.40 3.72 2.45
C ILE A 17 -34.39 4.47 3.36
N CYS A 18 -34.71 3.90 4.53
CA CYS A 18 -35.57 4.54 5.51
C CYS A 18 -34.81 5.57 6.36
N LEU A 19 -35.03 6.87 6.18
CA LEU A 19 -34.33 7.90 6.95
C LEU A 19 -34.59 7.84 8.47
N ASN A 20 -35.70 7.22 8.93
CA ASN A 20 -36.04 7.10 10.34
C ASN A 20 -35.31 5.95 11.07
N CYS A 21 -34.84 4.91 10.37
CA CYS A 21 -34.13 3.77 10.99
C CYS A 21 -32.89 3.29 10.23
N LEU A 22 -32.53 3.97 9.14
CA LEU A 22 -31.36 3.79 8.28
C LEU A 22 -31.19 2.40 7.65
N ASN A 23 -32.24 1.59 7.63
CA ASN A 23 -32.25 0.32 6.90
C ASN A 23 -32.55 0.52 5.42
N ILE A 24 -31.83 -0.22 4.56
CA ILE A 24 -32.15 -0.39 3.14
C ILE A 24 -33.46 -1.19 3.04
N CYS A 25 -34.38 -0.74 2.18
CA CYS A 25 -35.77 -1.22 2.09
C CYS A 25 -36.09 -1.86 0.73
N GLU A 26 -35.09 -2.32 -0.01
CA GLU A 26 -35.27 -3.04 -1.27
C GLU A 26 -35.15 -4.56 -1.13
N GLU A 27 -36.02 -5.27 -1.84
CA GLU A 27 -35.73 -6.59 -2.37
C GLU A 27 -35.32 -6.45 -3.84
N THR A 28 -34.03 -6.29 -4.12
CA THR A 28 -33.49 -6.60 -5.45
C THR A 28 -33.15 -8.09 -5.52
N GLN A 29 -33.44 -8.71 -6.67
CA GLN A 29 -33.28 -10.16 -6.88
C GLN A 29 -31.79 -10.58 -6.95
N ALA A 30 -31.16 -10.69 -5.79
CA ALA A 30 -29.91 -11.42 -5.57
C ALA A 30 -29.93 -12.23 -4.26
N SER A 31 -31.13 -12.45 -3.69
CA SER A 31 -31.37 -13.13 -2.42
C SER A 31 -31.63 -14.64 -2.58
N ALA A 32 -30.61 -15.36 -3.03
CA ALA A 32 -30.49 -16.80 -2.78
C ALA A 32 -29.18 -17.04 -2.02
N ILE A 33 -29.29 -17.62 -0.81
CA ILE A 33 -28.22 -17.65 0.22
C ILE A 33 -27.98 -16.22 0.76
N ILE A 34 -28.51 -15.78 1.91
CA ILE A 34 -28.58 -16.46 3.21
C ILE A 34 -29.97 -16.25 3.85
N SER A 35 -30.69 -17.34 4.09
CA SER A 35 -31.83 -17.35 5.02
C SER A 35 -31.38 -17.79 6.41
N GLN A 36 -31.98 -17.17 7.45
CA GLN A 36 -31.92 -17.54 8.89
C GLN A 36 -30.65 -17.13 9.66
N GLY A 37 -30.80 -16.16 10.59
CA GLY A 37 -29.67 -15.70 11.44
C GLY A 37 -29.89 -14.46 12.32
N SER A 38 -31.06 -14.30 12.96
CA SER A 38 -31.32 -13.36 14.09
C SER A 38 -30.87 -11.88 14.02
N LYS A 39 -31.86 -11.01 13.77
CA LYS A 39 -31.98 -9.57 14.14
C LYS A 39 -31.03 -9.03 15.22
N LYS A 40 -30.36 -7.89 14.97
CA LYS A 40 -30.10 -6.82 15.97
C LYS A 40 -29.90 -5.45 15.28
N ARG A 41 -30.21 -4.36 16.01
CA ARG A 41 -30.36 -2.99 15.50
C ARG A 41 -29.06 -2.19 15.67
N PHE A 42 -28.64 -1.44 14.65
CA PHE A 42 -27.64 -0.37 14.79
C PHE A 42 -28.35 0.98 14.94
N ALA A 43 -27.87 1.83 15.86
CA ALA A 43 -28.35 3.19 16.06
C ALA A 43 -27.20 4.17 15.80
N ILE A 44 -27.35 5.02 14.79
CA ILE A 44 -26.35 6.04 14.42
C ILE A 44 -26.69 7.36 15.13
N SER A 45 -25.69 8.03 15.69
CA SER A 45 -25.92 9.25 16.48
C SER A 45 -26.23 10.48 15.61
N LYS A 46 -27.04 11.41 16.14
CA LYS A 46 -27.50 12.63 15.46
C LYS A 46 -26.38 13.53 14.90
N ARG A 47 -25.15 13.45 15.41
CA ARG A 47 -24.01 14.27 14.93
C ARG A 47 -23.55 13.89 13.51
N THR A 48 -23.63 12.61 13.13
CA THR A 48 -23.21 12.16 11.79
C THR A 48 -24.13 12.70 10.70
N LEU A 49 -25.42 12.90 11.00
CA LEU A 49 -26.42 13.41 10.07
C LEU A 49 -26.19 14.88 9.70
N SER A 50 -25.68 15.69 10.64
CA SER A 50 -25.38 17.11 10.41
C SER A 50 -24.34 17.32 9.31
N ASN A 51 -23.30 16.48 9.28
CA ASN A 51 -22.21 16.62 8.30
C ASN A 51 -22.63 16.17 6.89
N ILE A 52 -23.52 15.16 6.81
CA ILE A 52 -24.04 14.64 5.53
C ILE A 52 -24.96 15.67 4.86
N ILE A 53 -25.82 16.35 5.63
CA ILE A 53 -26.72 17.39 5.11
C ILE A 53 -25.94 18.61 4.62
N THR A 54 -24.91 19.06 5.37
CA THR A 54 -24.04 20.16 4.95
C THR A 54 -23.30 19.86 3.64
N ALA A 55 -22.82 18.62 3.46
CA ALA A 55 -22.16 18.20 2.22
C ALA A 55 -23.11 18.20 1.01
N ALA A 56 -24.37 17.77 1.20
CA ALA A 56 -25.36 17.71 0.11
C ALA A 56 -25.74 19.10 -0.43
N ILE A 57 -25.83 20.12 0.43
CA ILE A 57 -26.22 21.49 0.02
C ILE A 57 -25.11 22.15 -0.84
N CYS A 58 -23.84 21.86 -0.56
CA CYS A 58 -22.72 22.39 -1.36
C CYS A 58 -22.68 21.86 -2.81
N VAL A 59 -23.25 20.68 -3.08
CA VAL A 59 -23.21 20.04 -4.41
C VAL A 59 -24.20 20.68 -5.40
N PHE A 60 -25.31 21.25 -4.92
CA PHE A 60 -26.42 21.70 -5.78
C PHE A 60 -26.46 23.20 -6.12
N VAL A 61 -25.50 24.01 -5.64
CA VAL A 61 -25.53 25.48 -5.82
C VAL A 61 -24.30 26.04 -6.58
N VAL A 62 -23.21 25.26 -6.76
CA VAL A 62 -21.91 25.78 -7.27
C VAL A 62 -21.42 25.13 -8.58
N MET A 63 -22.30 24.40 -9.29
CA MET A 63 -22.03 23.82 -10.61
C MET A 63 -23.13 24.25 -11.59
N PRO A 64 -23.06 25.50 -12.12
CA PRO A 64 -22.59 25.64 -13.49
C PRO A 64 -21.91 26.99 -13.78
N CYS A 65 -20.57 27.06 -13.83
CA CYS A 65 -19.89 28.30 -14.22
C CYS A 65 -18.46 28.18 -14.78
N MET A 66 -18.10 27.10 -15.49
CA MET A 66 -16.83 27.01 -16.25
C MET A 66 -16.95 26.20 -17.55
N ILE A 67 -17.42 26.83 -18.65
CA ILE A 67 -17.23 26.32 -20.02
C ILE A 67 -16.86 27.48 -20.98
N LEU A 68 -15.55 27.67 -21.19
CA LEU A 68 -14.89 28.18 -22.43
C LEU A 68 -15.12 29.69 -22.81
N PRO A 69 -14.37 30.27 -23.80
CA PRO A 69 -12.99 30.76 -23.63
C PRO A 69 -12.70 32.14 -24.29
N GLN A 70 -11.43 32.58 -24.35
CA GLN A 70 -10.71 33.26 -25.47
C GLN A 70 -9.76 34.43 -25.09
N LEU A 71 -8.52 34.33 -25.61
CA LEU A 71 -7.58 35.34 -26.14
C LEU A 71 -7.46 36.78 -25.58
N GLY A 72 -6.21 37.23 -25.37
CA GLY A 72 -5.83 38.66 -25.34
C GLY A 72 -4.41 38.95 -24.82
N SER A 73 -3.45 39.19 -25.72
CA SER A 73 -2.07 39.61 -25.37
C SER A 73 -1.99 41.04 -24.82
N PHE A 74 -0.94 41.37 -24.06
CA PHE A 74 0.05 42.41 -24.41
C PHE A 74 1.27 42.37 -23.45
N ALA A 75 2.42 42.82 -23.94
CA ALA A 75 3.71 42.77 -23.22
C ALA A 75 4.08 44.12 -22.57
N ASN A 76 4.95 44.10 -21.56
CA ASN A 76 6.22 44.84 -21.66
C ASN A 76 7.32 44.35 -20.69
N GLN A 77 8.56 44.75 -20.97
CA GLN A 77 9.81 44.36 -20.28
C GLN A 77 10.15 45.26 -19.07
N GLY A 78 11.05 44.82 -18.17
CA GLY A 78 11.49 45.63 -17.02
C GLY A 78 12.63 45.04 -16.15
N ALA A 79 13.85 45.04 -16.69
CA ALA A 79 15.20 44.99 -16.07
C ALA A 79 15.47 44.76 -14.54
N GLN A 80 16.50 43.92 -14.31
CA GLN A 80 17.67 44.11 -13.40
C GLN A 80 17.61 43.97 -11.85
N SER A 81 18.17 42.84 -11.39
CA SER A 81 19.29 42.66 -10.42
C SER A 81 19.38 43.33 -9.03
N ALA A 82 19.78 42.47 -8.08
CA ALA A 82 20.71 42.66 -6.94
C ALA A 82 20.19 43.17 -5.57
N GLY A 83 20.77 42.60 -4.50
CA GLY A 83 20.82 43.20 -3.16
C GLY A 83 20.18 42.39 -2.02
N ASN A 84 21.01 41.80 -1.15
CA ASN A 84 20.62 41.34 0.18
C ASN A 84 20.50 42.52 1.16
N THR A 85 19.46 42.55 2.02
CA THR A 85 19.56 42.97 3.43
C THR A 85 18.32 42.52 4.23
N ASN A 86 18.48 42.33 5.54
CA ASN A 86 17.41 41.95 6.48
C ASN A 86 16.60 43.17 6.97
N GLY A 87 15.31 42.98 7.26
CA GLY A 87 14.45 43.95 7.94
C GLY A 87 13.06 43.36 8.22
N GLU A 88 12.50 43.61 9.41
CA GLU A 88 11.33 42.89 9.95
C GLU A 88 9.94 43.46 9.53
N ALA A 89 8.92 42.65 9.84
CA ALA A 89 7.51 43.02 10.10
C ALA A 89 6.58 43.29 8.89
N GLY A 90 5.72 42.29 8.61
CA GLY A 90 4.54 42.43 7.76
C GLY A 90 3.47 41.37 8.08
N LYS A 91 2.57 41.67 9.03
CA LYS A 91 1.38 40.82 9.30
C LYS A 91 0.40 40.92 8.13
N GLY A 92 -0.08 39.81 7.57
CA GLY A 92 -1.25 39.88 6.68
C GLY A 92 -1.55 38.75 5.70
N VAL A 93 -1.74 37.51 6.16
CA VAL A 93 -2.63 36.56 5.45
C VAL A 93 -3.56 35.89 6.47
N GLY A 94 -4.75 36.47 6.65
CA GLY A 94 -5.81 35.80 7.39
C GLY A 94 -6.27 34.56 6.61
N SER A 95 -6.27 33.39 7.26
CA SER A 95 -6.68 32.13 6.64
C SER A 95 -8.02 32.26 5.94
N ILE A 96 -8.13 31.68 4.73
CA ILE A 96 -9.36 31.62 3.94
C ILE A 96 -10.54 31.06 4.77
N ILE A 97 -10.24 30.16 5.72
CA ILE A 97 -11.19 29.60 6.69
C ILE A 97 -11.89 30.69 7.53
N SER A 98 -11.18 31.75 7.92
CA SER A 98 -11.75 32.87 8.69
C SER A 98 -12.80 33.63 7.89
N ARG A 99 -12.53 33.92 6.60
CA ARG A 99 -13.49 34.60 5.72
C ARG A 99 -14.72 33.74 5.44
N ILE A 100 -14.53 32.43 5.25
CA ILE A 100 -15.63 31.47 5.11
C ILE A 100 -16.48 31.44 6.40
N THR A 101 -15.84 31.45 7.57
CA THR A 101 -16.55 31.42 8.86
C THR A 101 -17.41 32.68 9.07
N THR A 102 -16.89 33.86 8.73
CA THR A 102 -17.66 35.11 8.82
C THR A 102 -18.85 35.12 7.85
N ALA A 103 -18.64 34.76 6.57
CA ALA A 103 -19.71 34.72 5.57
C ALA A 103 -20.82 33.71 5.94
N VAL A 104 -20.46 32.57 6.53
CA VAL A 104 -21.43 31.58 7.03
C VAL A 104 -22.24 32.13 8.21
N LYS A 105 -21.62 32.90 9.11
CA LYS A 105 -22.35 33.53 10.23
C LYS A 105 -23.34 34.61 9.76
N GLU A 106 -22.93 35.48 8.85
CA GLU A 106 -23.81 36.52 8.26
C GLU A 106 -24.96 35.91 7.44
N THR A 107 -24.75 34.77 6.79
CA THR A 107 -25.79 34.08 5.99
C THR A 107 -26.80 33.31 6.85
N LEU A 108 -26.42 32.89 8.06
CA LEU A 108 -27.26 32.03 8.92
C LEU A 108 -27.96 32.76 10.08
N GLY A 109 -27.66 34.04 10.33
CA GLY A 109 -28.37 34.86 11.32
C GLY A 109 -28.29 34.31 12.75
N ILE A 110 -27.10 33.86 13.16
CA ILE A 110 -26.86 33.32 14.50
C ILE A 110 -26.25 34.41 15.39
N ASP A 111 -27.10 35.01 16.23
CA ASP A 111 -26.67 35.89 17.32
C ASP A 111 -26.22 35.03 18.52
N ASP A 112 -24.97 35.22 18.97
CA ASP A 112 -24.44 34.64 20.22
C ASP A 112 -24.66 35.66 21.35
N ASP A 113 -25.54 35.31 22.30
CA ASP A 113 -25.78 36.13 23.49
C ASP A 113 -24.94 35.63 24.68
N SER A 114 -24.46 36.57 25.50
CA SER A 114 -23.69 36.38 26.74
C SER A 114 -22.29 35.73 26.65
N ALA A 115 -21.26 36.55 26.87
CA ALA A 115 -19.90 36.11 27.19
C ALA A 115 -19.71 35.97 28.70
N GLU A 116 -18.86 35.03 29.14
CA GLU A 116 -17.99 35.28 30.29
C GLU A 116 -16.69 34.44 30.26
N SER A 117 -15.59 35.10 30.60
CA SER A 117 -14.23 34.59 30.84
C SER A 117 -13.64 35.45 31.98
N PRO A 118 -12.58 35.08 32.73
CA PRO A 118 -11.49 34.16 32.42
C PRO A 118 -11.33 33.08 33.55
N ALA A 119 -10.21 32.43 33.89
CA ALA A 119 -8.79 32.45 33.44
C ALA A 119 -8.14 31.07 33.69
N GLY A 120 -6.98 30.80 33.07
CA GLY A 120 -6.15 29.64 33.44
C GLY A 120 -5.06 29.28 32.43
N ASN A 121 -3.82 29.62 32.74
CA ASN A 121 -2.62 29.36 31.94
C ASN A 121 -2.39 27.85 31.69
N SER A 122 -2.20 27.43 30.43
CA SER A 122 -1.47 26.18 30.13
C SER A 122 -0.72 26.28 28.80
N SER A 123 0.61 26.17 28.90
CA SER A 123 1.51 25.90 27.79
C SER A 123 1.20 24.53 27.20
N ALA A 124 0.90 24.48 25.91
CA ALA A 124 0.79 23.24 25.15
C ALA A 124 2.05 23.09 24.29
N ASP A 125 3.00 22.27 24.75
CA ASP A 125 4.09 21.80 23.90
C ASP A 125 3.51 20.97 22.76
N THR A 126 3.69 21.43 21.52
CA THR A 126 3.56 20.60 20.32
C THR A 126 4.79 19.70 20.21
N PRO A 127 4.65 18.36 20.26
CA PRO A 127 5.70 17.48 19.77
C PRO A 127 5.83 17.69 18.26
N ALA A 128 7.03 18.05 17.82
CA ALA A 128 7.32 18.27 16.41
C ALA A 128 7.12 16.99 15.59
N ALA A 129 6.91 17.15 14.28
CA ALA A 129 7.08 16.06 13.35
C ALA A 129 8.58 15.75 13.22
N ASP A 130 9.05 14.71 13.92
CA ASP A 130 10.42 14.22 13.74
C ASP A 130 10.59 13.68 12.32
N GLY A 131 11.42 14.37 11.55
CA GLY A 131 11.67 14.04 10.15
C GLY A 131 12.41 12.71 10.00
N TYR A 132 12.03 11.95 8.96
CA TYR A 132 12.77 10.77 8.51
C TYR A 132 14.15 11.14 7.97
N ASN A 133 15.13 11.30 8.86
CA ASN A 133 16.54 11.31 8.49
C ASN A 133 17.11 9.89 8.54
N ASN A 134 17.46 9.39 7.37
CA ASN A 134 18.13 8.10 7.17
C ASN A 134 19.65 8.25 7.40
N PRO A 135 20.30 7.43 8.24
CA PRO A 135 21.75 7.36 8.32
C PRO A 135 22.31 6.03 7.76
N THR A 136 22.70 6.03 6.49
CA THR A 136 23.90 5.28 6.04
C THR A 136 25.12 6.10 6.44
N THR A 137 26.23 5.59 7.01
CA THR A 137 27.03 4.40 6.63
C THR A 137 27.96 3.91 7.76
N ALA A 138 28.45 2.66 7.66
CA ALA A 138 29.64 2.07 8.33
C ALA A 138 29.56 1.87 9.87
N ASN A 139 30.05 0.78 10.49
CA ASN A 139 30.70 -0.47 10.06
C ASN A 139 30.32 -1.58 11.07
N GLY A 140 30.46 -2.87 10.72
CA GLY A 140 30.40 -3.95 11.72
C GLY A 140 29.83 -5.27 11.20
N GLU A 141 30.72 -6.15 10.78
CA GLU A 141 30.47 -7.52 10.33
C GLU A 141 29.64 -8.35 11.32
N ASN A 142 28.66 -9.12 10.81
CA ASN A 142 28.36 -10.53 11.14
C ASN A 142 26.98 -10.94 10.59
N GLY A 143 26.93 -11.37 9.33
CA GLY A 143 25.75 -12.04 8.77
C GLY A 143 25.72 -13.52 9.14
N PRO A 144 24.55 -14.13 9.41
CA PRO A 144 24.48 -15.56 9.73
C PRO A 144 24.77 -16.42 8.49
N SER A 145 25.80 -17.26 8.59
CA SER A 145 26.27 -18.15 7.52
C SER A 145 25.27 -19.25 7.15
N ILE A 146 25.08 -19.47 5.84
CA ILE A 146 24.39 -20.66 5.31
C ILE A 146 25.45 -21.74 5.01
N PRO A 147 25.35 -22.98 5.56
CA PRO A 147 26.32 -24.04 5.28
C PRO A 147 26.23 -24.56 3.83
N GLY A 148 27.39 -24.75 3.20
CA GLY A 148 27.51 -25.32 1.85
C GLY A 148 27.89 -26.80 1.83
N VAL A 149 27.66 -27.46 0.69
CA VAL A 149 28.11 -28.83 0.36
C VAL A 149 28.61 -28.80 -1.11
N PRO A 150 29.69 -29.53 -1.49
CA PRO A 150 30.61 -29.05 -2.53
C PRO A 150 30.41 -29.61 -3.95
N THR A 151 31.03 -28.91 -4.90
CA THR A 151 31.07 -29.18 -6.35
C THR A 151 32.09 -30.26 -6.74
N THR A 152 31.73 -31.13 -7.71
CA THR A 152 32.71 -31.78 -8.62
C THR A 152 32.18 -31.84 -10.05
N VAL A 153 33.07 -31.65 -11.04
CA VAL A 153 32.82 -31.75 -12.49
C VAL A 153 34.10 -32.28 -13.15
N PRO A 154 34.04 -33.11 -14.21
CA PRO A 154 34.60 -32.67 -15.50
C PRO A 154 33.73 -33.05 -16.72
N VAL A 155 33.27 -32.07 -17.51
CA VAL A 155 33.78 -31.62 -18.84
C VAL A 155 33.68 -32.63 -20.01
N THR A 156 32.83 -32.35 -21.02
CA THR A 156 33.12 -32.19 -22.48
C THR A 156 31.94 -32.57 -23.41
N THR A 157 31.44 -31.61 -24.21
CA THR A 157 31.28 -31.60 -25.69
C THR A 157 30.17 -30.65 -26.18
N LYS A 158 30.24 -30.24 -27.46
CA LYS A 158 29.52 -29.12 -28.12
C LYS A 158 28.33 -29.66 -29.00
N PRO A 159 27.51 -28.85 -29.71
CA PRO A 159 26.05 -28.92 -29.54
C PRO A 159 25.25 -29.19 -30.85
N ALA A 160 23.94 -29.36 -30.73
CA ALA A 160 23.02 -29.28 -31.87
C ALA A 160 21.73 -28.52 -31.55
N SER A 161 21.45 -27.54 -32.41
CA SER A 161 20.20 -26.81 -32.72
C SER A 161 18.85 -27.40 -32.23
N GLY A 162 17.94 -26.51 -31.80
CA GLY A 162 16.50 -26.69 -32.06
C GLY A 162 15.52 -26.04 -31.08
N GLY A 163 14.80 -24.99 -31.54
CA GLY A 163 13.45 -24.65 -31.06
C GLY A 163 13.30 -23.95 -29.70
N SER A 164 13.40 -22.62 -29.68
CA SER A 164 12.81 -21.84 -28.59
C SER A 164 11.29 -21.78 -28.76
N SER A 165 10.55 -22.46 -27.88
CA SER A 165 9.10 -22.39 -27.77
C SER A 165 8.69 -22.14 -26.31
N THR A 166 8.88 -20.92 -25.85
CA THR A 166 8.46 -20.48 -24.51
C THR A 166 6.98 -20.08 -24.54
N THR A 167 6.11 -21.00 -24.13
CA THR A 167 4.69 -20.73 -23.93
C THR A 167 4.47 -19.71 -22.82
N LYS A 168 3.83 -18.59 -23.17
CA LYS A 168 3.29 -17.61 -22.22
C LYS A 168 2.40 -18.32 -21.18
N PRO A 169 2.63 -18.15 -19.86
CA PRO A 169 1.71 -18.65 -18.85
C PRO A 169 0.35 -18.00 -19.05
N THR A 170 -0.67 -18.83 -19.25
CA THR A 170 -2.07 -18.36 -19.24
C THR A 170 -2.43 -17.94 -17.82
N GLU A 171 -3.37 -17.00 -17.73
CA GLU A 171 -3.96 -16.37 -16.54
C GLU A 171 -4.67 -17.43 -15.67
N ALA A 172 -3.88 -18.30 -15.03
CA ALA A 172 -4.30 -19.45 -14.27
C ALA A 172 -4.25 -19.12 -12.78
N THR A 173 -5.33 -18.50 -12.28
CA THR A 173 -5.54 -18.23 -10.86
C THR A 173 -5.62 -19.55 -10.10
N THR A 174 -4.47 -20.07 -9.66
CA THR A 174 -4.43 -21.16 -8.68
C THR A 174 -4.78 -20.54 -7.34
N ALA A 175 -6.08 -20.35 -7.11
CA ALA A 175 -6.62 -19.87 -5.85
C ALA A 175 -6.26 -20.87 -4.77
N VAL A 176 -5.15 -20.60 -4.07
CA VAL A 176 -4.78 -21.32 -2.84
C VAL A 176 -5.82 -20.90 -1.80
N LYS A 177 -6.95 -21.61 -1.80
CA LYS A 177 -7.82 -21.64 -0.64
C LYS A 177 -6.93 -21.96 0.56
N SER A 178 -6.96 -21.10 1.56
CA SER A 178 -6.55 -21.51 2.89
C SER A 178 -7.25 -22.83 3.20
N GLU A 179 -6.49 -23.84 3.59
CA GLU A 179 -7.08 -25.00 4.25
C GLU A 179 -7.90 -24.44 5.42
N ASP A 180 -9.15 -24.89 5.55
CA ASP A 180 -10.07 -24.44 6.61
C ASP A 180 -9.64 -25.08 7.94
N GLU A 181 -8.43 -24.72 8.37
CA GLU A 181 -7.78 -25.17 9.60
C GLU A 181 -8.55 -24.55 10.76
N THR A 182 -9.57 -25.28 11.22
CA THR A 182 -10.49 -24.84 12.26
C THR A 182 -9.72 -24.30 13.46
N ILE A 183 -9.82 -22.99 13.71
CA ILE A 183 -9.04 -22.30 14.74
C ILE A 183 -9.25 -23.01 16.09
N PRO A 184 -8.19 -23.57 16.72
CA PRO A 184 -8.31 -24.23 18.01
C PRO A 184 -8.89 -23.28 19.04
N LYS A 185 -9.93 -23.71 19.77
CA LYS A 185 -10.63 -22.86 20.76
C LYS A 185 -9.63 -22.33 21.80
N GLY A 186 -9.39 -21.02 21.75
CA GLY A 186 -8.66 -20.29 22.78
C GLY A 186 -9.56 -19.89 23.95
N LYS A 187 -8.93 -19.39 25.02
CA LYS A 187 -9.59 -18.73 26.15
C LYS A 187 -8.87 -17.41 26.44
N VAL A 188 -9.55 -16.45 27.06
CA VAL A 188 -8.88 -15.24 27.54
C VAL A 188 -8.04 -15.59 28.77
N GLU A 189 -6.77 -15.18 28.75
CA GLU A 189 -5.85 -15.32 29.88
C GLU A 189 -5.68 -13.95 30.55
N TYR A 190 -6.65 -13.55 31.38
CA TYR A 190 -6.71 -12.19 31.95
C TYR A 190 -5.47 -11.78 32.75
N ASP A 191 -4.73 -12.75 33.31
CA ASP A 191 -3.49 -12.55 34.08
C ASP A 191 -2.23 -12.38 33.21
N LYS A 192 -2.36 -12.47 31.87
CA LYS A 192 -1.25 -12.38 30.92
C LYS A 192 -1.15 -11.05 30.18
N TRP A 193 -1.92 -10.05 30.55
CA TRP A 193 -1.95 -8.74 29.91
C TRP A 193 -1.32 -7.67 30.79
N GLU A 194 -0.25 -7.05 30.30
CA GLU A 194 0.21 -5.75 30.80
C GLU A 194 -0.49 -4.65 29.99
N TYR A 195 -0.99 -3.62 30.68
CA TYR A 195 -1.73 -2.52 30.05
C TYR A 195 -1.59 -1.22 30.84
N THR A 196 -1.76 -0.10 30.16
CA THR A 196 -1.96 1.21 30.76
C THR A 196 -3.41 1.67 30.62
N GLU A 197 -3.86 2.54 31.51
CA GLU A 197 -5.20 3.10 31.49
C GLU A 197 -5.14 4.62 31.32
N ASN A 198 -6.01 5.15 30.46
CA ASN A 198 -6.26 6.58 30.35
C ASN A 198 -7.77 6.81 30.18
N ASN A 199 -8.39 7.57 31.10
CA ASN A 199 -9.82 7.91 31.06
C ASN A 199 -10.75 6.70 30.85
N GLY A 200 -10.53 5.61 31.61
CA GLY A 200 -11.33 4.38 31.56
C GLY A 200 -11.12 3.52 30.31
N LYS A 201 -10.14 3.85 29.45
CA LYS A 201 -9.78 3.10 28.23
C LYS A 201 -8.43 2.45 28.43
N LEU A 202 -8.29 1.21 27.97
CA LEU A 202 -7.04 0.44 28.11
C LEU A 202 -6.23 0.42 26.81
N THR A 203 -4.93 0.65 26.97
CA THR A 203 -3.90 0.36 25.98
C THR A 203 -3.14 -0.88 26.43
N ILE A 204 -3.28 -1.99 25.69
CA ILE A 204 -2.52 -3.21 25.96
C ILE A 204 -1.07 -2.99 25.51
N THR A 205 -0.14 -3.06 26.45
CA THR A 205 1.29 -2.83 26.19
C THR A 205 2.04 -4.14 25.96
N LYS A 206 1.60 -5.25 26.55
CA LYS A 206 2.28 -6.56 26.40
C LYS A 206 1.37 -7.75 26.69
N TYR A 207 1.61 -8.86 25.99
CA TYR A 207 1.11 -10.19 26.32
C TYR A 207 2.26 -11.07 26.81
N THR A 208 2.10 -11.68 27.99
CA THR A 208 3.13 -12.50 28.65
C THR A 208 2.85 -14.01 28.62
N GLY A 209 1.75 -14.42 27.98
CA GLY A 209 1.37 -15.83 27.84
C GLY A 209 1.99 -16.52 26.64
N SER A 210 1.76 -17.83 26.56
CA SER A 210 2.31 -18.73 25.53
C SER A 210 1.25 -19.59 24.83
N ALA A 211 0.01 -19.12 24.79
CA ALA A 211 -1.10 -19.84 24.16
C ALA A 211 -0.95 -19.88 22.63
N LYS A 212 -1.28 -21.02 22.01
CA LYS A 212 -1.35 -21.16 20.55
C LYS A 212 -2.45 -20.29 19.93
N THR A 213 -3.60 -20.21 20.60
CA THR A 213 -4.70 -19.29 20.26
C THR A 213 -4.80 -18.25 21.35
N VAL A 214 -4.30 -17.05 21.08
CA VAL A 214 -4.38 -15.91 21.98
C VAL A 214 -5.68 -15.18 21.71
N VAL A 215 -6.54 -15.09 22.73
CA VAL A 215 -7.80 -14.36 22.66
C VAL A 215 -7.61 -12.97 23.26
N ILE A 216 -7.54 -11.94 22.42
CA ILE A 216 -7.40 -10.55 22.84
C ILE A 216 -8.77 -10.07 23.38
N PRO A 217 -8.87 -9.67 24.66
CA PRO A 217 -10.16 -9.37 25.28
C PRO A 217 -10.78 -8.04 24.81
N GLU A 218 -12.11 -7.95 24.82
CA GLU A 218 -12.80 -6.67 24.63
C GLU A 218 -12.69 -5.75 25.87
N VAL A 219 -12.58 -6.35 27.05
CA VAL A 219 -12.67 -5.71 28.36
C VAL A 219 -11.72 -6.43 29.33
N ILE A 220 -10.96 -5.67 30.13
CA ILE A 220 -10.21 -6.19 31.28
C ILE A 220 -10.63 -5.38 32.52
N ASN A 221 -10.97 -6.06 33.62
CA ASN A 221 -11.37 -5.42 34.89
C ASN A 221 -12.50 -4.36 34.74
N GLY A 222 -13.47 -4.64 33.85
CA GLY A 222 -14.60 -3.74 33.55
C GLY A 222 -14.24 -2.55 32.66
N LYS A 223 -13.00 -2.43 32.18
CA LYS A 223 -12.51 -1.33 31.36
C LYS A 223 -12.20 -1.80 29.95
N THR A 224 -12.61 -1.00 28.97
CA THR A 224 -12.65 -1.40 27.56
C THR A 224 -11.28 -1.27 26.89
N VAL A 225 -10.86 -2.31 26.17
CA VAL A 225 -9.65 -2.31 25.37
C VAL A 225 -9.83 -1.42 24.14
N ARG A 226 -8.88 -0.51 23.91
CA ARG A 226 -9.00 0.56 22.91
C ARG A 226 -7.77 0.69 22.01
N MET A 227 -6.63 0.17 22.46
CA MET A 227 -5.39 0.16 21.69
C MET A 227 -4.58 -1.10 21.98
N ILE A 228 -3.99 -1.67 20.95
CA ILE A 228 -2.87 -2.62 21.02
C ILE A 228 -1.64 -1.82 20.65
N ASP A 229 -0.71 -1.65 21.59
CA ASP A 229 0.46 -0.80 21.40
C ASP A 229 1.51 -1.46 20.49
N LYS A 230 2.59 -0.74 20.21
CA LYS A 230 3.78 -1.30 19.56
C LYS A 230 4.33 -2.46 20.39
N ASN A 231 4.81 -3.51 19.73
CA ASN A 231 5.51 -4.65 20.36
C ASN A 231 4.68 -5.48 21.36
N THR A 232 3.35 -5.35 21.43
CA THR A 232 2.51 -6.11 22.40
C THR A 232 2.75 -7.62 22.37
N PHE A 233 2.95 -8.20 21.18
CA PHE A 233 3.21 -9.62 20.97
C PHE A 233 4.64 -9.91 20.48
N LEU A 234 5.59 -8.99 20.71
CA LEU A 234 6.97 -9.07 20.21
C LEU A 234 7.59 -10.46 20.37
N GLU A 235 8.03 -11.04 19.25
CA GLU A 235 8.73 -12.34 19.20
C GLU A 235 7.94 -13.51 19.84
N ASN A 236 6.60 -13.41 19.97
CA ASN A 236 5.77 -14.51 20.47
C ASN A 236 5.63 -15.62 19.41
N ASN A 237 6.63 -16.49 19.38
CA ASN A 237 6.71 -17.64 18.50
C ASN A 237 5.91 -18.87 19.00
N THR A 238 5.08 -18.72 20.04
CA THR A 238 4.14 -19.78 20.47
C THR A 238 2.74 -19.58 19.92
N MET A 239 2.36 -18.33 19.69
CA MET A 239 1.08 -17.94 19.10
C MET A 239 1.02 -18.35 17.62
N GLN A 240 -0.08 -19.01 17.26
CA GLN A 240 -0.45 -19.37 15.89
C GLN A 240 -1.70 -18.61 15.43
N TYR A 241 -2.56 -18.20 16.37
CA TYR A 241 -3.81 -17.50 16.09
C TYR A 241 -3.98 -16.32 17.06
N ALA A 242 -4.22 -15.13 16.51
CA ALA A 242 -4.59 -13.94 17.27
C ALA A 242 -6.07 -13.64 17.03
N VAL A 243 -6.91 -13.84 18.04
CA VAL A 243 -8.38 -13.69 17.92
C VAL A 243 -8.85 -12.56 18.81
N PHE A 244 -9.28 -11.46 18.21
CA PHE A 244 -9.92 -10.37 18.94
C PHE A 244 -11.36 -10.77 19.30
N GLN A 245 -11.76 -10.52 20.55
CA GLN A 245 -13.18 -10.60 20.93
C GLN A 245 -13.97 -9.49 20.26
N ASP A 246 -15.17 -9.81 19.78
CA ASP A 246 -16.15 -8.80 19.37
C ASP A 246 -16.53 -7.91 20.55
N PHE A 247 -16.46 -6.60 20.35
CA PHE A 247 -16.90 -5.63 21.36
C PHE A 247 -18.42 -5.65 21.51
N THR A 248 -18.89 -5.65 22.74
CA THR A 248 -20.30 -5.46 23.10
C THR A 248 -20.84 -4.08 22.73
N THR A 249 -19.99 -3.04 22.83
CA THR A 249 -20.32 -1.65 22.48
C THR A 249 -19.39 -1.17 21.37
N TYR A 250 -19.97 -0.74 20.24
CA TYR A 250 -19.19 -0.25 19.10
C TYR A 250 -18.33 0.95 19.49
N HIS A 251 -17.05 0.89 19.14
CA HIS A 251 -16.08 1.94 19.40
C HIS A 251 -14.97 1.91 18.34
N ASN A 252 -13.93 2.72 18.52
CA ASN A 252 -12.69 2.61 17.73
C ASN A 252 -11.64 1.77 18.47
N LEU A 253 -10.97 0.85 17.76
CA LEU A 253 -9.83 0.05 18.22
C LEU A 253 -8.62 0.37 17.33
N ILE A 254 -7.49 0.75 17.94
CA ILE A 254 -6.23 1.02 17.23
C ILE A 254 -5.27 -0.16 17.40
N VAL A 255 -4.74 -0.70 16.31
CA VAL A 255 -3.65 -1.68 16.32
C VAL A 255 -2.42 -1.01 15.71
N ARG A 256 -1.37 -0.85 16.51
CA ARG A 256 -0.23 -0.02 16.12
C ARG A 256 0.78 -0.77 15.23
N TYR A 257 1.69 0.02 14.67
CA TYR A 257 2.87 -0.49 13.99
C TYR A 257 3.60 -1.49 14.89
N HIS A 258 4.06 -2.60 14.32
CA HIS A 258 4.82 -3.63 15.04
C HIS A 258 4.12 -4.28 16.25
N SER A 259 2.79 -4.19 16.41
CA SER A 259 2.06 -4.90 17.50
C SER A 259 2.32 -6.40 17.51
N PHE A 260 2.46 -7.04 16.33
CA PHE A 260 2.76 -8.46 16.14
C PHE A 260 4.19 -8.73 15.64
N TYR A 261 5.12 -7.80 15.85
CA TYR A 261 6.47 -7.89 15.23
C TYR A 261 7.19 -9.20 15.57
N LYS A 262 7.68 -9.89 14.52
CA LYS A 262 8.39 -11.18 14.59
C LYS A 262 7.60 -12.34 15.24
N CYS A 263 6.28 -12.35 15.15
CA CYS A 263 5.49 -13.53 15.50
C CYS A 263 5.63 -14.62 14.41
N GLY A 264 6.78 -15.28 14.34
CA GLY A 264 7.16 -16.17 13.23
C GLY A 264 6.25 -17.37 13.01
N ASN A 265 5.49 -17.80 14.02
CA ASN A 265 4.52 -18.89 13.96
C ASN A 265 3.05 -18.44 13.83
N LEU A 266 2.76 -17.13 13.86
CA LEU A 266 1.41 -16.59 13.69
C LEU A 266 0.93 -16.90 12.27
N LYS A 267 -0.16 -17.68 12.15
CA LYS A 267 -0.78 -18.08 10.87
C LYS A 267 -1.93 -17.16 10.47
N LYS A 268 -2.78 -16.77 11.43
CA LYS A 268 -4.03 -16.05 11.18
C LYS A 268 -4.35 -15.02 12.26
N ILE A 269 -4.89 -13.89 11.84
CA ILE A 269 -5.46 -12.85 12.70
C ILE A 269 -6.97 -12.75 12.42
N VAL A 270 -7.79 -12.70 13.48
CA VAL A 270 -9.24 -12.49 13.39
C VAL A 270 -9.58 -11.18 14.07
N PHE A 271 -9.93 -10.17 13.29
CA PHE A 271 -10.33 -8.84 13.77
C PHE A 271 -11.78 -8.82 14.25
N PRO A 272 -12.14 -7.90 15.18
CA PRO A 272 -13.49 -7.79 15.68
C PRO A 272 -14.40 -7.13 14.64
N LYS A 273 -15.63 -7.64 14.54
CA LYS A 273 -16.67 -7.27 13.58
C LYS A 273 -17.47 -6.06 14.04
N ASN A 274 -17.51 -5.78 15.35
CA ASN A 274 -18.21 -4.64 15.95
C ASN A 274 -17.27 -3.50 16.38
N ALA A 275 -16.34 -3.10 15.50
CA ALA A 275 -15.40 -2.01 15.75
C ALA A 275 -15.15 -1.14 14.52
N ASP A 276 -14.89 0.14 14.78
CA ASP A 276 -14.16 1.04 13.89
C ASP A 276 -12.67 0.73 14.03
N LEU A 277 -12.02 0.27 12.96
CA LEU A 277 -10.67 -0.29 13.02
C LEU A 277 -9.64 0.74 12.55
N GLY A 278 -8.64 1.01 13.39
CA GLY A 278 -7.45 1.77 13.04
C GLY A 278 -6.22 0.88 13.05
N ILE A 279 -6.04 0.07 12.00
CA ILE A 279 -4.83 -0.75 11.82
C ILE A 279 -3.75 0.18 11.21
N LEU A 280 -2.57 0.25 11.81
CA LEU A 280 -1.39 0.94 11.25
C LEU A 280 -0.57 0.02 10.34
N ASP A 281 0.25 0.63 9.48
CA ASP A 281 1.11 -0.09 8.55
C ASP A 281 2.18 -0.91 9.28
N CYS A 282 2.65 -1.98 8.63
CA CYS A 282 3.63 -2.92 9.18
C CYS A 282 3.27 -3.51 10.57
N PHE A 283 1.98 -3.52 10.97
CA PHE A 283 1.54 -4.03 12.29
C PHE A 283 1.99 -5.48 12.58
N ALA A 284 2.16 -6.30 11.53
CA ALA A 284 2.60 -7.70 11.58
C ALA A 284 3.85 -7.97 10.71
N ALA A 285 4.85 -7.09 10.77
CA ALA A 285 6.14 -7.32 10.10
C ALA A 285 6.91 -8.52 10.68
N GLU A 286 7.65 -9.24 9.83
CA GLU A 286 8.41 -10.46 10.13
C GLU A 286 7.55 -11.63 10.67
N CYS A 287 6.26 -11.64 10.33
CA CYS A 287 5.35 -12.74 10.60
C CYS A 287 5.38 -13.77 9.46
N TYR A 288 6.49 -14.47 9.29
CA TYR A 288 6.76 -15.35 8.14
C TYR A 288 5.77 -16.52 7.93
N SER A 289 4.89 -16.82 8.91
CA SER A 289 3.81 -17.80 8.78
C SER A 289 2.44 -17.19 8.49
N LEU A 290 2.27 -15.86 8.60
CA LEU A 290 0.97 -15.20 8.53
C LEU A 290 0.46 -15.24 7.09
N CYS A 291 -0.65 -15.93 6.88
CA CYS A 291 -1.24 -16.20 5.57
C CYS A 291 -2.74 -15.84 5.49
N ASP A 292 -3.42 -15.57 6.61
CA ASP A 292 -4.85 -15.23 6.60
C ASP A 292 -5.18 -14.09 7.58
N ILE A 293 -6.10 -13.20 7.17
CA ILE A 293 -6.66 -12.14 7.99
C ILE A 293 -8.18 -12.16 7.82
N GLU A 294 -8.89 -12.64 8.84
CA GLU A 294 -10.34 -12.53 8.88
C GLU A 294 -10.72 -11.13 9.36
N ILE A 295 -11.33 -10.35 8.47
CA ILE A 295 -11.80 -9.00 8.75
C ILE A 295 -13.16 -8.76 8.08
N THR A 296 -14.05 -8.06 8.78
CA THR A 296 -15.36 -7.64 8.24
C THR A 296 -15.58 -6.20 8.65
N ASN A 297 -15.15 -5.27 7.79
CA ASN A 297 -15.26 -3.83 8.03
C ASN A 297 -15.44 -3.12 6.67
N TYR A 298 -16.13 -1.97 6.65
CA TYR A 298 -16.42 -1.24 5.41
C TYR A 298 -15.18 -0.60 4.75
N GLN A 299 -14.14 -0.29 5.54
CA GLN A 299 -12.88 0.31 5.07
C GLN A 299 -11.83 -0.73 4.66
N TYR A 300 -12.01 -2.00 5.02
CA TYR A 300 -10.99 -3.04 4.85
C TYR A 300 -11.49 -4.25 4.08
N LYS A 301 -10.65 -4.80 3.22
CA LYS A 301 -10.88 -6.06 2.48
C LYS A 301 -9.63 -6.93 2.59
N PHE A 302 -9.80 -8.24 2.71
CA PHE A 302 -8.71 -9.20 2.57
C PHE A 302 -8.91 -9.99 1.27
N ILE A 303 -7.94 -9.94 0.36
CA ILE A 303 -7.98 -10.57 -0.96
C ILE A 303 -6.58 -11.09 -1.28
N ASP A 304 -6.47 -12.39 -1.59
CA ASP A 304 -5.24 -13.04 -2.06
C ASP A 304 -3.97 -12.69 -1.26
N GLY A 305 -4.06 -12.71 0.08
CA GLY A 305 -2.96 -12.38 0.98
C GLY A 305 -2.78 -10.88 1.27
N ALA A 306 -3.49 -9.99 0.57
CA ALA A 306 -3.42 -8.55 0.75
C ALA A 306 -4.56 -8.02 1.64
N LEU A 307 -4.20 -7.26 2.69
CA LEU A 307 -5.11 -6.39 3.42
C LEU A 307 -5.17 -5.04 2.72
N ILE A 308 -6.33 -4.72 2.15
CA ILE A 308 -6.60 -3.51 1.36
C ILE A 308 -7.42 -2.55 2.21
N TYR A 309 -7.05 -1.27 2.22
CA TYR A 309 -7.66 -0.20 3.01
C TYR A 309 -8.17 0.95 2.12
N TYR A 310 -9.35 1.48 2.44
CA TYR A 310 -9.92 2.68 1.81
C TYR A 310 -9.63 3.94 2.64
N ASN A 311 -8.74 4.80 2.14
CA ASN A 311 -8.23 5.97 2.87
C ASN A 311 -9.09 7.24 2.71
N THR A 312 -10.40 7.07 2.50
CA THR A 312 -11.39 8.08 2.08
C THR A 312 -11.24 8.67 0.67
N ASN A 313 -10.14 8.41 -0.04
CA ASN A 313 -9.94 8.88 -1.42
C ASN A 313 -9.85 7.72 -2.41
N TYR A 314 -9.03 6.71 -2.10
CA TYR A 314 -8.80 5.53 -2.94
C TYR A 314 -8.57 4.28 -2.10
N TRP A 315 -8.67 3.12 -2.74
CA TRP A 315 -8.22 1.85 -2.16
C TRP A 315 -6.73 1.65 -2.42
N GLN A 316 -6.02 1.18 -1.41
CA GLN A 316 -4.60 0.83 -1.48
C GLN A 316 -4.33 -0.44 -0.69
N ILE A 317 -3.29 -1.18 -1.08
CA ILE A 317 -2.81 -2.28 -0.24
C ILE A 317 -2.06 -1.69 0.96
N TYR A 318 -2.38 -2.19 2.15
CA TYR A 318 -1.91 -1.66 3.41
C TYR A 318 -0.97 -2.63 4.14
N TYR A 319 -1.15 -3.94 3.90
CA TYR A 319 -0.27 -5.00 4.35
C TYR A 319 -0.41 -6.22 3.41
N TYR A 320 0.65 -7.00 3.22
CA TYR A 320 0.63 -8.27 2.51
C TYR A 320 1.19 -9.37 3.42
N CYS A 321 0.45 -10.47 3.55
CA CYS A 321 0.77 -11.62 4.37
C CYS A 321 2.08 -12.30 3.91
N GLU A 322 3.14 -12.12 4.69
CA GLU A 322 4.50 -12.63 4.37
C GLU A 322 4.56 -14.15 4.21
N GLY A 323 3.68 -14.87 4.92
CA GLY A 323 3.52 -16.32 4.86
C GLY A 323 2.56 -16.82 3.78
N TYR A 324 1.89 -15.94 3.02
CA TYR A 324 0.97 -16.32 1.94
C TYR A 324 1.69 -17.15 0.88
N LYS A 325 1.05 -18.21 0.39
CA LYS A 325 1.71 -19.26 -0.41
C LYS A 325 1.68 -19.04 -1.93
N SER A 326 0.82 -18.14 -2.42
CA SER A 326 0.78 -17.80 -3.84
C SER A 326 2.11 -17.16 -4.28
N ASP A 327 2.58 -17.57 -5.46
CA ASP A 327 3.66 -16.92 -6.20
C ASP A 327 3.15 -15.77 -7.08
N THR A 328 1.83 -15.64 -7.23
CA THR A 328 1.16 -14.57 -7.98
C THR A 328 0.34 -13.66 -7.04
N PHE A 329 0.28 -12.37 -7.37
CA PHE A 329 -0.72 -11.45 -6.82
C PHE A 329 -1.27 -10.55 -7.93
N THR A 330 -2.59 -10.36 -7.95
CA THR A 330 -3.27 -9.48 -8.91
C THR A 330 -3.87 -8.30 -8.17
N TYR A 331 -3.49 -7.08 -8.57
CA TYR A 331 -4.12 -5.87 -8.05
C TYR A 331 -5.60 -5.85 -8.45
N PRO A 332 -6.54 -5.71 -7.50
CA PRO A 332 -7.95 -5.53 -7.85
C PRO A 332 -8.14 -4.24 -8.63
N GLU A 333 -9.05 -4.23 -9.61
CA GLU A 333 -9.21 -3.10 -10.54
C GLU A 333 -9.44 -1.76 -9.83
N TYR A 334 -10.13 -1.73 -8.70
CA TYR A 334 -10.38 -0.50 -7.94
C TYR A 334 -9.16 0.05 -7.16
N VAL A 335 -7.98 -0.57 -7.25
CA VAL A 335 -6.73 -0.13 -6.60
C VAL A 335 -5.87 0.65 -7.61
N GLN A 336 -5.55 1.91 -7.27
CA GLN A 336 -4.88 2.87 -8.15
C GLN A 336 -3.39 3.09 -7.82
N VAL A 337 -2.95 2.64 -6.64
CA VAL A 337 -1.61 2.84 -6.09
C VAL A 337 -1.05 1.54 -5.50
N PRO A 338 0.28 1.34 -5.48
CA PRO A 338 0.90 0.09 -5.06
C PRO A 338 0.73 -0.21 -3.56
N GLY A 339 0.58 0.82 -2.73
CA GLY A 339 0.45 0.69 -1.27
C GLY A 339 1.61 1.33 -0.52
N THR A 340 1.82 0.87 0.72
CA THR A 340 2.82 1.40 1.65
C THR A 340 4.25 0.92 1.32
N PRO A 341 5.30 1.68 1.69
CA PRO A 341 6.69 1.24 1.52
C PRO A 341 6.97 -0.08 2.25
N ASN A 342 7.90 -0.88 1.73
CA ASN A 342 8.26 -2.23 2.19
C ASN A 342 7.16 -3.31 2.07
N LEU A 343 6.00 -3.04 1.45
CA LEU A 343 4.84 -3.96 1.40
C LEU A 343 5.19 -5.42 1.05
N PHE A 344 6.05 -5.63 0.05
CA PHE A 344 6.45 -6.96 -0.43
C PHE A 344 7.86 -7.39 0.03
N LYS A 345 8.51 -6.62 0.91
CA LYS A 345 9.90 -6.84 1.35
C LYS A 345 10.18 -8.25 1.87
N TYR A 346 9.22 -8.82 2.58
CA TYR A 346 9.33 -10.14 3.23
C TYR A 346 8.48 -11.22 2.53
N ALA A 347 7.77 -10.89 1.44
CA ALA A 347 6.89 -11.77 0.69
C ALA A 347 7.70 -12.77 -0.18
N LYS A 348 8.40 -13.70 0.46
CA LYS A 348 9.37 -14.61 -0.18
C LYS A 348 8.79 -15.49 -1.28
N ASN A 349 7.51 -15.84 -1.19
CA ASN A 349 6.84 -16.68 -2.18
C ASN A 349 6.43 -15.89 -3.43
N LEU A 350 6.06 -14.61 -3.29
CA LEU A 350 5.55 -13.77 -4.37
C LEU A 350 6.64 -13.52 -5.43
N LYS A 351 6.40 -13.99 -6.65
CA LYS A 351 7.30 -13.86 -7.83
C LYS A 351 6.71 -12.97 -8.91
N ASN A 352 5.39 -12.99 -9.06
CA ASN A 352 4.69 -12.43 -10.19
C ASN A 352 3.62 -11.46 -9.70
N ILE A 353 3.61 -10.23 -10.22
CA ILE A 353 2.56 -9.26 -9.94
C ILE A 353 1.83 -8.89 -11.24
N TYR A 354 0.51 -8.88 -11.20
CA TYR A 354 -0.35 -8.37 -12.25
C TYR A 354 -0.94 -7.04 -11.80
N LEU A 355 -0.67 -5.96 -12.55
CA LEU A 355 -1.24 -4.64 -12.32
C LEU A 355 -2.64 -4.55 -12.93
N SER A 356 -3.55 -3.85 -12.24
CA SER A 356 -4.85 -3.41 -12.75
C SER A 356 -4.73 -2.35 -13.85
N SER A 357 -5.81 -2.09 -14.59
CA SER A 357 -5.86 -0.99 -15.56
C SER A 357 -5.74 0.39 -14.89
N GLU A 358 -6.19 0.49 -13.63
CA GLU A 358 -6.25 1.73 -12.85
C GLU A 358 -4.92 2.13 -12.17
N MET A 359 -3.90 1.26 -12.19
CA MET A 359 -2.61 1.53 -11.55
C MET A 359 -1.83 2.63 -12.28
N THR A 360 -1.54 3.73 -11.58
CA THR A 360 -0.80 4.91 -12.12
C THR A 360 0.65 5.00 -11.63
N THR A 361 0.99 4.24 -10.61
CA THR A 361 2.36 4.12 -10.10
C THR A 361 2.62 2.70 -9.60
N PHE A 362 3.89 2.33 -9.48
CA PHE A 362 4.28 1.03 -8.95
C PHE A 362 5.52 1.16 -8.06
N PHE A 363 5.84 0.13 -7.28
CA PHE A 363 6.97 0.13 -6.37
C PHE A 363 8.31 0.33 -7.07
N GLN A 364 9.21 1.04 -6.37
CA GLN A 364 10.63 1.02 -6.68
C GLN A 364 11.24 -0.32 -6.23
N GLN A 365 12.39 -0.66 -6.79
CA GLN A 365 12.90 -2.04 -6.76
C GLN A 365 13.28 -2.56 -5.35
N TYR A 366 13.59 -1.66 -4.42
CA TYR A 366 13.92 -1.98 -3.03
C TYR A 366 12.77 -2.66 -2.27
N ASP A 367 11.51 -2.33 -2.61
CA ASP A 367 10.32 -2.89 -1.96
C ASP A 367 9.96 -4.30 -2.46
N THR A 368 10.60 -4.77 -3.54
CA THR A 368 10.19 -5.95 -4.33
C THR A 368 11.34 -6.97 -4.55
N PRO A 369 12.11 -7.37 -3.52
CA PRO A 369 13.36 -8.12 -3.68
C PRO A 369 13.21 -9.52 -4.26
N TYR A 370 12.01 -10.13 -4.20
CA TYR A 370 11.77 -11.51 -4.62
C TYR A 370 11.10 -11.66 -5.99
N LEU A 371 10.68 -10.57 -6.64
CA LEU A 371 9.96 -10.62 -7.91
C LEU A 371 10.84 -11.11 -9.07
N GLU A 372 10.20 -11.85 -9.96
CA GLU A 372 10.73 -12.40 -11.22
C GLU A 372 10.05 -11.72 -12.44
N SER A 373 8.79 -11.32 -12.32
CA SER A 373 8.03 -10.61 -13.35
C SER A 373 6.97 -9.65 -12.78
N VAL A 374 6.71 -8.57 -13.52
CA VAL A 374 5.56 -7.67 -13.32
C VAL A 374 4.84 -7.48 -14.66
N TYR A 375 3.54 -7.74 -14.69
CA TYR A 375 2.70 -7.72 -15.88
C TYR A 375 1.71 -6.55 -15.83
N ALA A 376 1.48 -5.89 -16.98
CA ALA A 376 0.60 -4.74 -17.10
C ALA A 376 -0.29 -4.89 -18.34
N LYS A 377 -1.49 -5.46 -18.12
CA LYS A 377 -2.50 -5.72 -19.15
C LYS A 377 -3.44 -4.51 -19.25
N ASN A 378 -3.69 -4.02 -20.46
CA ASN A 378 -4.66 -2.94 -20.74
C ASN A 378 -4.45 -1.63 -19.93
N ASN A 379 -3.24 -1.35 -19.45
CA ASN A 379 -2.93 -0.14 -18.70
C ASN A 379 -2.44 0.97 -19.66
N SER A 380 -2.79 2.23 -19.40
CA SER A 380 -2.45 3.37 -20.26
C SER A 380 -1.07 4.00 -19.96
N GLN A 381 -0.57 3.81 -18.74
CA GLN A 381 0.72 4.34 -18.28
C GLN A 381 1.82 3.28 -18.25
N PHE A 382 1.44 2.01 -18.16
CA PHE A 382 2.35 0.87 -18.06
C PHE A 382 2.13 -0.14 -19.18
N LYS A 383 3.21 -0.79 -19.59
CA LYS A 383 3.20 -2.05 -20.36
C LYS A 383 4.29 -2.96 -19.80
N ASP A 384 4.15 -4.26 -19.99
CA ASP A 384 5.26 -5.19 -19.81
C ASP A 384 5.80 -5.71 -21.14
N ILE A 385 7.07 -6.13 -21.13
CA ILE A 385 7.68 -6.97 -22.16
C ILE A 385 8.37 -8.10 -21.40
N ASP A 386 7.86 -9.32 -21.58
CA ASP A 386 8.31 -10.54 -20.87
C ASP A 386 8.39 -10.38 -19.33
N GLY A 387 7.49 -9.57 -18.75
CA GLY A 387 7.47 -9.30 -17.31
C GLY A 387 8.48 -8.26 -16.81
N VAL A 388 9.18 -7.56 -17.70
CA VAL A 388 9.88 -6.30 -17.40
C VAL A 388 8.91 -5.14 -17.59
N LEU A 389 8.73 -4.31 -16.56
CA LEU A 389 7.73 -3.24 -16.55
C LEU A 389 8.31 -1.95 -17.14
N TYR A 390 7.60 -1.38 -18.11
CA TYR A 390 7.89 -0.08 -18.71
C TYR A 390 6.81 0.93 -18.31
N LYS A 391 7.22 2.17 -18.04
CA LYS A 391 6.32 3.32 -17.86
C LYS A 391 6.44 4.28 -19.04
N LEU A 392 5.32 4.84 -19.48
CA LEU A 392 5.31 5.94 -20.43
C LEU A 392 5.68 7.24 -19.72
N ASN A 393 6.75 7.89 -20.16
CA ASN A 393 7.21 9.15 -19.58
C ASN A 393 6.50 10.37 -20.21
N SER A 394 6.78 11.56 -19.69
CA SER A 394 6.16 12.82 -20.16
C SER A 394 6.57 13.24 -21.58
N SER A 395 7.62 12.66 -22.17
CA SER A 395 8.00 12.88 -23.57
C SER A 395 7.46 11.81 -24.53
N GLY A 396 6.61 10.89 -24.05
CA GLY A 396 6.02 9.82 -24.84
C GLY A 396 6.94 8.64 -25.14
N LYS A 397 8.10 8.55 -24.46
CA LYS A 397 9.01 7.40 -24.54
C LYS A 397 8.71 6.38 -23.46
N TRP A 398 8.99 5.12 -23.76
CA TRP A 398 8.87 4.01 -22.82
C TRP A 398 10.17 3.82 -22.05
N GLU A 399 10.13 4.01 -20.74
CA GLU A 399 11.25 3.82 -19.82
C GLU A 399 11.10 2.52 -19.03
N VAL A 400 12.16 1.73 -18.89
CA VAL A 400 12.14 0.57 -17.98
C VAL A 400 12.02 1.06 -16.54
N TYR A 401 10.83 0.86 -15.97
CA TYR A 401 10.44 1.34 -14.66
C TYR A 401 10.73 0.32 -13.55
N ASN A 402 10.60 -0.98 -13.85
CA ASN A 402 11.02 -2.05 -12.96
C ASN A 402 11.55 -3.24 -13.79
N TYR A 403 12.82 -3.60 -13.58
CA TYR A 403 13.44 -4.80 -14.13
C TYR A 403 13.71 -5.76 -12.96
N PRO A 404 12.89 -6.80 -12.72
CA PRO A 404 12.92 -7.50 -11.44
C PRO A 404 14.30 -8.11 -11.08
N ASN A 405 14.69 -8.02 -9.80
CA ASN A 405 15.98 -8.54 -9.31
C ASN A 405 16.16 -10.04 -9.61
N ASN A 406 15.06 -10.81 -9.61
CA ASN A 406 15.07 -12.23 -9.95
C ASN A 406 14.50 -12.55 -11.34
N HIS A 407 14.35 -11.56 -12.22
CA HIS A 407 14.00 -11.81 -13.62
C HIS A 407 15.00 -12.78 -14.26
N LYS A 408 14.51 -13.90 -14.81
CA LYS A 408 15.33 -15.08 -15.14
C LYS A 408 15.93 -15.07 -16.54
N ALA A 409 15.53 -14.15 -17.41
CA ALA A 409 16.01 -14.14 -18.78
C ALA A 409 17.54 -14.01 -18.83
N ALA A 410 18.17 -14.93 -19.56
CA ALA A 410 19.61 -14.88 -19.82
C ALA A 410 19.96 -13.84 -20.89
N GLU A 411 18.98 -13.44 -21.70
CA GLU A 411 19.12 -12.49 -22.80
C GLU A 411 18.02 -11.43 -22.70
N PHE A 412 18.35 -10.17 -23.00
CA PHE A 412 17.39 -9.06 -22.98
C PHE A 412 17.63 -8.14 -24.19
N ASP A 413 16.62 -8.09 -25.06
CA ASP A 413 16.59 -7.20 -26.23
C ASP A 413 15.89 -5.90 -25.84
N LEU A 414 16.64 -4.79 -25.80
CA LEU A 414 16.05 -3.48 -25.54
C LEU A 414 15.17 -3.06 -26.73
N PRO A 415 13.93 -2.61 -26.50
CA PRO A 415 13.10 -2.05 -27.55
C PRO A 415 13.74 -0.78 -28.14
N GLU A 416 13.54 -0.57 -29.43
CA GLU A 416 13.88 0.70 -30.08
C GLU A 416 13.16 1.89 -29.40
N ASN A 417 13.81 3.05 -29.41
CA ASN A 417 13.29 4.30 -28.85
C ASN A 417 12.89 4.22 -27.35
N SER A 418 13.44 3.26 -26.60
CA SER A 418 13.22 3.09 -25.16
C SER A 418 14.32 3.72 -24.30
N ILE A 419 13.99 4.02 -23.05
CA ILE A 419 14.92 4.50 -22.03
C ILE A 419 15.25 3.34 -21.09
N PHE A 420 16.54 3.09 -20.85
CA PHE A 420 17.01 2.05 -19.94
C PHE A 420 17.82 2.67 -18.80
N ASN A 421 17.11 3.20 -17.81
CA ASN A 421 17.66 3.64 -16.53
C ASN A 421 16.97 2.93 -15.36
N PRO A 422 16.93 1.58 -15.34
CA PRO A 422 16.16 0.87 -14.33
C PRO A 422 16.84 1.01 -12.96
N ASN A 423 16.05 1.24 -11.91
CA ASN A 423 16.52 1.39 -10.52
C ASN A 423 16.89 0.02 -9.90
N ILE A 424 17.78 -0.72 -10.57
CA ILE A 424 18.19 -2.08 -10.19
C ILE A 424 19.18 -2.06 -9.03
N LEU A 425 18.95 -2.95 -8.05
CA LEU A 425 19.99 -3.34 -7.10
C LEU A 425 21.01 -4.26 -7.78
N THR A 426 20.60 -5.49 -8.10
CA THR A 426 21.37 -6.44 -8.93
C THR A 426 20.41 -7.42 -9.62
N ASN A 427 20.75 -7.85 -10.83
CA ASN A 427 20.19 -9.06 -11.43
C ASN A 427 21.32 -10.01 -11.85
N LYS A 428 21.30 -11.23 -11.31
CA LYS A 428 22.36 -12.24 -11.50
C LYS A 428 22.11 -13.21 -12.66
N TYR A 429 21.05 -13.03 -13.44
CA TYR A 429 20.62 -14.00 -14.46
C TYR A 429 20.95 -13.53 -15.88
N LEU A 430 20.92 -12.22 -16.12
CA LEU A 430 21.24 -11.63 -17.42
C LEU A 430 22.71 -11.88 -17.82
N LYS A 431 22.91 -12.44 -19.02
CA LYS A 431 24.22 -12.76 -19.62
C LYS A 431 24.45 -12.05 -20.96
N THR A 432 23.38 -11.75 -21.68
CA THR A 432 23.40 -11.05 -22.97
C THR A 432 22.46 -9.86 -22.91
N ILE A 433 22.93 -8.66 -23.26
CA ILE A 433 22.04 -7.53 -23.54
C ILE A 433 22.24 -7.04 -24.97
N LYS A 434 21.16 -6.71 -25.66
CA LYS A 434 21.20 -6.09 -26.98
C LYS A 434 20.62 -4.69 -26.90
N ILE A 435 21.42 -3.73 -27.33
CA ILE A 435 21.15 -2.29 -27.23
C ILE A 435 21.01 -1.75 -28.67
N PRO A 436 19.83 -1.22 -29.07
CA PRO A 436 19.67 -0.53 -30.34
C PRO A 436 20.28 0.89 -30.26
N ALA A 437 20.59 1.49 -31.41
CA ALA A 437 21.17 2.82 -31.53
C ALA A 437 20.19 3.93 -31.10
N SER A 438 18.88 3.63 -31.11
CA SER A 438 17.79 4.50 -30.68
C SER A 438 17.46 4.41 -29.18
N ALA A 439 18.09 3.50 -28.42
CA ALA A 439 17.89 3.44 -26.97
C ALA A 439 18.63 4.58 -26.25
N GLU A 440 18.07 5.05 -25.14
CA GLU A 440 18.68 6.05 -24.26
C GLU A 440 19.08 5.42 -22.92
N ILE A 441 20.38 5.51 -22.60
CA ILE A 441 20.99 5.04 -21.36
C ILE A 441 21.74 6.21 -20.74
N SER A 442 21.51 6.48 -19.45
CA SER A 442 22.27 7.49 -18.71
C SER A 442 23.72 7.06 -18.53
N GLU A 443 24.64 8.02 -18.40
CA GLU A 443 26.05 7.74 -18.13
C GLU A 443 26.22 6.90 -16.86
N TYR A 444 25.42 7.18 -15.82
CA TYR A 444 25.39 6.43 -14.57
C TYR A 444 25.05 4.95 -14.81
N THR A 445 23.91 4.67 -15.44
CA THR A 445 23.47 3.29 -15.71
C THR A 445 24.47 2.58 -16.62
N LEU A 446 24.95 3.22 -17.69
CA LEU A 446 25.91 2.63 -18.62
C LEU A 446 27.23 2.22 -17.93
N LYS A 447 27.74 3.07 -17.03
CA LYS A 447 28.93 2.81 -16.21
C LYS A 447 28.73 1.62 -15.28
N HIS A 448 27.56 1.50 -14.65
CA HIS A 448 27.23 0.38 -13.76
C HIS A 448 26.95 -0.94 -14.53
N ILE A 449 26.45 -0.88 -15.77
CA ILE A 449 26.40 -2.03 -16.69
C ILE A 449 27.83 -2.50 -17.02
N CYS A 450 28.70 -1.60 -17.49
CA CYS A 450 30.04 -1.97 -17.96
C CYS A 450 30.94 -2.54 -16.85
N ARG A 451 30.70 -2.15 -15.60
CA ARG A 451 31.38 -2.68 -14.40
C ARG A 451 30.84 -4.02 -13.90
N GLY A 452 29.65 -4.44 -14.35
CA GLY A 452 28.93 -5.58 -13.77
C GLY A 452 28.28 -5.28 -12.41
N ASP A 453 28.14 -4.02 -12.02
CA ASP A 453 27.57 -3.65 -10.71
C ASP A 453 26.09 -4.08 -10.63
N ILE A 454 25.28 -3.77 -11.66
CA ILE A 454 23.85 -4.15 -11.71
C ILE A 454 23.61 -5.50 -12.41
N PHE A 455 24.54 -5.96 -13.27
CA PHE A 455 24.48 -7.25 -13.98
C PHE A 455 25.80 -8.02 -13.83
N PRO A 456 26.11 -8.61 -12.65
CA PRO A 456 27.42 -9.22 -12.38
C PRO A 456 27.77 -10.44 -13.24
N ASN A 457 26.79 -11.04 -13.92
CA ASN A 457 26.98 -12.17 -14.82
C ASN A 457 26.85 -11.80 -16.31
N LEU A 458 26.85 -10.51 -16.66
CA LEU A 458 26.79 -10.04 -18.04
C LEU A 458 28.08 -10.41 -18.80
N GLN A 459 27.93 -11.17 -19.89
CA GLN A 459 29.03 -11.72 -20.68
C GLN A 459 29.12 -11.09 -22.07
N THR A 460 27.98 -10.73 -22.67
CA THR A 460 27.91 -10.20 -24.04
C THR A 460 27.04 -8.95 -24.12
N VAL A 461 27.55 -7.93 -24.79
CA VAL A 461 26.79 -6.74 -25.21
C VAL A 461 26.74 -6.72 -26.74
N TYR A 462 25.54 -6.85 -27.30
CA TYR A 462 25.27 -6.51 -28.70
C TYR A 462 24.93 -5.02 -28.77
N ILE A 463 25.64 -4.25 -29.58
CA ILE A 463 25.46 -2.80 -29.73
C ILE A 463 25.27 -2.46 -31.20
N GLU A 464 24.15 -1.82 -31.55
CA GLU A 464 23.85 -1.50 -32.95
C GLU A 464 24.84 -0.47 -33.50
N ASN A 465 25.22 -0.64 -34.77
CA ASN A 465 26.10 0.28 -35.46
C ASN A 465 25.46 1.68 -35.57
N GLY A 466 26.15 2.69 -35.04
CA GLY A 466 25.64 4.07 -34.97
C GLY A 466 25.25 4.49 -33.55
N SER A 467 25.13 3.55 -32.60
CA SER A 467 24.89 3.91 -31.19
C SER A 467 26.03 4.77 -30.62
N SER A 468 25.65 5.84 -29.91
CA SER A 468 26.56 6.75 -29.20
C SER A 468 27.40 6.04 -28.13
N TYR A 469 26.88 4.96 -27.54
CA TYR A 469 27.54 4.20 -26.47
C TYR A 469 28.63 3.25 -26.97
N LYS A 470 28.69 2.97 -28.28
CA LYS A 470 29.59 1.99 -28.92
C LYS A 470 31.06 2.16 -28.51
N SER A 471 31.57 3.39 -28.49
CA SER A 471 32.96 3.67 -28.15
C SER A 471 33.26 3.45 -26.65
N TYR A 472 32.33 3.85 -25.78
CA TYR A 472 32.46 3.69 -24.33
C TYR A 472 32.37 2.22 -23.91
N ILE A 473 31.38 1.48 -24.42
CA ILE A 473 31.21 0.05 -24.12
C ILE A 473 32.46 -0.73 -24.55
N LYS A 474 33.01 -0.45 -25.74
CA LYS A 474 34.23 -1.11 -26.23
C LYS A 474 35.48 -0.85 -25.39
N SER A 475 35.57 0.27 -24.68
CA SER A 475 36.75 0.61 -23.87
C SER A 475 36.60 0.28 -22.38
N THR A 476 35.37 0.01 -21.90
CA THR A 476 35.09 -0.16 -20.47
C THR A 476 34.45 -1.49 -20.09
N PHE A 477 33.67 -2.14 -20.97
CA PHE A 477 33.11 -3.45 -20.69
C PHE A 477 34.16 -4.55 -20.92
N THR A 478 34.34 -5.42 -19.92
CA THR A 478 35.34 -6.49 -19.94
C THR A 478 34.89 -7.75 -20.68
N GLY A 479 33.58 -7.89 -20.94
CA GLY A 479 33.01 -9.00 -21.69
C GLY A 479 33.06 -8.81 -23.21
N LYS A 480 32.34 -9.66 -23.94
CA LYS A 480 32.31 -9.65 -25.40
C LYS A 480 31.42 -8.53 -25.93
N VAL A 481 31.97 -7.62 -26.72
CA VAL A 481 31.20 -6.60 -27.45
C VAL A 481 31.03 -7.03 -28.91
N ILE A 482 29.79 -7.13 -29.37
CA ILE A 482 29.45 -7.43 -30.76
C ILE A 482 28.75 -6.22 -31.35
N VAL A 483 29.26 -5.71 -32.47
CA VAL A 483 28.55 -4.69 -33.25
C VAL A 483 27.69 -5.40 -34.28
N TYR A 484 26.41 -5.03 -34.37
CA TYR A 484 25.47 -5.53 -35.38
C TYR A 484 24.94 -4.39 -36.25
#